data_AF-A0A531ARU5-F1
#
_entry.id   AF-A0A531ARU5-F1
#
_cell.length_a   1.000
_cell.length_b   1.000
_cell.length_c   1.000
_cell.angle_alpha   90.00
_cell.angle_beta   90.00
_cell.angle_gamma   90.00
#
_symmetry.space_group_name_H-M   'P 1'
#
loop_
_entity.id
_entity.type
_entity.pdbx_description
1 polymer ?
#
loop_
_entity_poly.entity_id
_entity_poly.type
_entity_poly.pdbx_seq_one_letter_code
_entity_poly.pdbx_strand_id
1 'polypeptide(L)'
;DEETEIRDLAEVLYRRVDWRWAQGSNSTLRQGWRPKSGFLRYGWEGYNEATMLYVLAMAAPDKPASDDSYAGWTATYQWENIYGYEVLYGGPLFMHQFSHAWIDFDGIRDAFMREKNSDYFENSRRVTYLHRDYARHNPSGYGGYGEGLWGLSAGDGPGNFRAQIERRPRKFSGYAARGAPFGPDDGTIAPWSYLASLPFAPEICLPALRHLRERHPEVIDGFRMPSGFNPTLANRRKFGPSGWISDAHYGLDEGIVVLMIENHRTRLIWDLMRSSPHIRHGLCKAGFSGGWLSQPASTPRKDPC
;
A
#
# COMPACT_ATOMS: atom_id res chain seq x y z
N ASP A 1 -8.91 10.25 33.28
CA ASP A 1 -9.41 10.71 31.98
C ASP A 1 -9.02 9.65 30.96
N GLU A 2 -10.02 9.03 30.33
CA GLU A 2 -9.87 7.84 29.47
C GLU A 2 -8.92 8.09 28.30
N GLU A 3 -8.90 9.30 27.73
CA GLU A 3 -7.98 9.61 26.62
C GLU A 3 -6.51 9.63 27.05
N THR A 4 -6.23 10.06 28.28
CA THR A 4 -4.86 10.07 28.81
C THR A 4 -4.38 8.64 29.01
N GLU A 5 -5.22 7.77 29.54
CA GLU A 5 -4.90 6.34 29.69
C GLU A 5 -4.62 5.67 28.35
N ILE A 6 -5.40 5.98 27.30
CA ILE A 6 -5.17 5.45 25.95
C ILE A 6 -3.78 5.88 25.42
N ARG A 7 -3.42 7.17 25.58
CA ARG A 7 -2.11 7.67 25.14
C ARG A 7 -0.96 7.01 25.90
N ASP A 8 -1.09 6.88 27.21
CA ASP A 8 -0.07 6.26 28.06
C ASP A 8 0.11 4.77 27.72
N LEU A 9 -0.98 4.04 27.51
CA LEU A 9 -0.92 2.63 27.12
C LEU A 9 -0.35 2.44 25.71
N ALA A 10 -0.69 3.30 24.76
CA ALA A 10 -0.12 3.26 23.42
C ALA A 10 1.40 3.49 23.45
N GLU A 11 1.87 4.45 24.25
CA GLU A 11 3.29 4.70 24.46
C GLU A 11 3.99 3.48 25.10
N VAL A 12 3.39 2.89 26.14
CA VAL A 12 3.91 1.67 26.77
C VAL A 12 4.02 0.53 25.77
N LEU A 13 3.01 0.31 24.92
CA LEU A 13 3.06 -0.75 23.90
C LEU A 13 4.16 -0.50 22.87
N TYR A 14 4.31 0.73 22.38
CA TYR A 14 5.33 1.08 21.41
C TYR A 14 6.75 0.92 21.97
N ARG A 15 7.01 1.44 23.18
CA ARG A 15 8.29 1.34 23.88
C ARG A 15 8.73 -0.10 24.16
N ARG A 16 7.77 -1.00 24.35
CA ARG A 16 8.04 -2.42 24.63
C ARG A 16 8.53 -3.20 23.41
N VAL A 17 8.35 -2.69 22.19
CA VAL A 17 8.80 -3.37 20.98
C VAL A 17 10.34 -3.37 20.92
N ASP A 18 10.92 -4.56 20.78
CA ASP A 18 12.37 -4.74 20.69
C ASP A 18 12.82 -4.76 19.22
N TRP A 19 12.95 -3.56 18.62
CA TRP A 19 13.31 -3.42 17.22
C TRP A 19 14.74 -3.88 16.94
N ARG A 20 15.66 -3.66 17.89
CA ARG A 20 17.02 -4.18 17.79
C ARG A 20 17.05 -5.70 17.73
N TRP A 21 16.27 -6.37 18.58
CA TRP A 21 16.11 -7.82 18.51
C TRP A 21 15.46 -8.24 17.19
N ALA A 22 14.39 -7.57 16.75
CA ALA A 22 13.69 -7.88 15.50
C ALA A 22 14.57 -7.72 14.24
N GLN A 23 15.59 -6.86 14.31
CA GLN A 23 16.63 -6.74 13.29
C GLN A 23 17.59 -7.94 13.27
N GLY A 24 17.90 -8.49 14.44
CA GLY A 24 18.91 -9.52 14.61
C GLY A 24 20.30 -9.00 14.24
N SER A 25 21.09 -9.80 13.51
CA SER A 25 22.47 -9.47 13.11
C SER A 25 22.60 -8.85 11.71
N ASN A 26 21.49 -8.56 11.03
CA ASN A 26 21.49 -8.02 9.66
C ASN A 26 21.25 -6.50 9.68
N SER A 27 21.45 -5.84 8.54
CA SER A 27 21.05 -4.44 8.37
C SER A 27 19.52 -4.30 8.33
N THR A 28 18.80 -5.20 7.65
CA THR A 28 17.34 -5.14 7.52
C THR A 28 16.58 -5.78 8.68
N LEU A 29 15.39 -5.27 9.01
CA LEU A 29 14.45 -5.93 9.93
C LEU A 29 14.02 -7.31 9.40
N ARG A 30 13.84 -8.29 10.29
CA ARG A 30 13.35 -9.63 9.92
C ARG A 30 11.85 -9.61 9.71
N GLN A 31 11.36 -10.37 8.72
CA GLN A 31 9.92 -10.47 8.45
C GLN A 31 9.14 -11.24 9.51
N GLY A 32 9.83 -12.05 10.33
CA GLY A 32 9.19 -12.76 11.41
C GLY A 32 10.13 -13.66 12.17
N TRP A 33 9.61 -14.20 13.27
CA TRP A 33 10.30 -15.11 14.15
C TRP A 33 9.33 -16.19 14.65
N ARG A 34 9.84 -17.40 14.89
CA ARG A 34 9.06 -18.51 15.45
C ARG A 34 9.81 -19.12 16.65
N PRO A 35 9.10 -19.49 17.74
CA PRO A 35 9.73 -20.02 18.95
C PRO A 35 10.69 -21.19 18.75
N LYS A 36 10.38 -22.08 17.80
CA LYS A 36 11.17 -23.30 17.58
C LYS A 36 12.26 -23.16 16.51
N SER A 37 12.11 -22.21 15.58
CA SER A 37 12.98 -22.12 14.39
C SER A 37 13.73 -20.79 14.28
N GLY A 38 13.56 -19.88 15.23
CA GLY A 38 14.19 -18.57 15.19
C GLY A 38 13.60 -17.66 14.11
N PHE A 39 14.44 -16.73 13.63
CA PHE A 39 14.05 -15.77 12.59
C PHE A 39 13.80 -16.44 11.24
N LEU A 40 12.83 -15.92 10.50
CA LEU A 40 12.66 -16.25 9.10
C LEU A 40 13.89 -15.82 8.30
N ARG A 41 14.17 -16.54 7.22
CA ARG A 41 15.33 -16.26 6.36
C ARG A 41 15.29 -14.85 5.77
N TYR A 42 14.10 -14.40 5.37
CA TYR A 42 13.90 -13.15 4.65
C TYR A 42 13.83 -11.95 5.59
N GLY A 43 14.57 -10.90 5.22
CA GLY A 43 14.42 -9.55 5.77
C GLY A 43 13.45 -8.72 4.94
N TRP A 44 13.13 -7.54 5.43
CA TRP A 44 12.46 -6.51 4.66
C TRP A 44 13.48 -5.80 3.76
N GLU A 45 13.43 -6.06 2.45
CA GLU A 45 14.24 -5.43 1.40
C GLU A 45 13.31 -4.64 0.47
N GLY A 46 13.63 -3.37 0.22
CA GLY A 46 12.76 -2.44 -0.50
C GLY A 46 12.89 -2.51 -2.02
N TYR A 47 12.12 -1.76 -2.78
CA TYR A 47 10.97 -0.98 -2.32
C TYR A 47 9.76 -1.88 -2.07
N ASN A 48 9.08 -1.68 -0.94
CA ASN A 48 7.88 -2.41 -0.53
C ASN A 48 7.07 -1.56 0.47
N GLU A 49 6.01 -2.11 1.06
CA GLU A 49 5.08 -1.43 1.96
C GLU A 49 5.65 -1.00 3.32
N ALA A 50 6.90 -1.38 3.64
CA ALA A 50 7.44 -1.34 5.01
C ALA A 50 8.04 0.02 5.44
N THR A 51 7.83 1.12 4.73
CA THR A 51 8.38 2.44 5.13
C THR A 51 8.03 2.81 6.57
N MET A 52 6.74 2.68 6.95
CA MET A 52 6.27 2.94 8.30
C MET A 52 6.95 2.06 9.35
N LEU A 53 7.21 0.79 9.02
CA LEU A 53 7.91 -0.14 9.91
C LEU A 53 9.30 0.41 10.26
N TYR A 54 10.07 0.85 9.27
CA TYR A 54 11.41 1.39 9.49
C TYR A 54 11.38 2.75 10.20
N VAL A 55 10.43 3.63 9.87
CA VAL A 55 10.24 4.91 10.59
C VAL A 55 10.02 4.67 12.08
N LEU A 56 9.10 3.76 12.43
CA LEU A 56 8.83 3.41 13.82
C LEU A 56 10.00 2.69 14.49
N ALA A 57 10.70 1.82 13.79
CA ALA A 57 11.82 1.06 14.34
C ALA A 57 13.02 1.96 14.67
N MET A 58 13.31 2.95 13.83
CA MET A 58 14.39 3.90 14.07
C MET A 58 14.03 4.93 15.14
N ALA A 59 12.75 5.28 15.26
CA ALA A 59 12.26 6.27 16.21
C ALA A 59 12.17 5.75 17.66
N ALA A 60 12.23 4.43 17.86
CA ALA A 60 11.91 3.84 19.15
C ALA A 60 12.90 4.30 20.24
N PRO A 61 12.41 4.75 21.40
CA PRO A 61 13.27 5.40 22.39
C PRO A 61 14.17 4.41 23.15
N ASP A 62 13.69 3.20 23.41
CA ASP A 62 14.38 2.27 24.32
C ASP A 62 15.20 1.22 23.56
N LYS A 63 14.67 0.70 22.45
CA LYS A 63 15.26 -0.43 21.71
C LYS A 63 15.21 -0.24 20.20
N PRO A 64 15.77 0.85 19.65
CA PRO A 64 15.69 1.16 18.23
C PRO A 64 16.46 0.17 17.36
N ALA A 65 16.04 0.04 16.10
CA ALA A 65 16.88 -0.55 15.06
C ALA A 65 18.15 0.31 14.87
N SER A 66 19.23 -0.28 14.32
CA SER A 66 20.45 0.50 14.07
C SER A 66 20.27 1.56 12.99
N ASP A 67 21.10 2.60 13.03
CA ASP A 67 20.98 3.74 12.11
C ASP A 67 21.24 3.37 10.63
N ASP A 68 21.94 2.26 10.36
CA ASP A 68 22.14 1.72 9.01
C ASP A 68 20.95 0.89 8.48
N SER A 69 19.92 0.64 9.31
CA SER A 69 18.80 -0.23 8.95
C SER A 69 18.00 0.27 7.75
N TYR A 70 17.76 1.57 7.69
CA TYR A 70 17.05 2.21 6.57
C TYR A 70 17.88 2.19 5.28
N ALA A 71 19.20 2.41 5.37
CA ALA A 71 20.10 2.26 4.24
C ALA A 71 20.10 0.81 3.72
N GLY A 72 20.09 -0.18 4.63
CA GLY A 72 19.96 -1.59 4.27
C GLY A 72 18.65 -1.91 3.54
N TRP A 73 17.53 -1.33 3.98
CA TRP A 73 16.23 -1.51 3.34
C TRP A 73 16.14 -0.87 1.96
N THR A 74 16.68 0.34 1.80
CA THR A 74 16.62 1.10 0.55
C THR A 74 17.62 0.61 -0.52
N ALA A 75 18.57 -0.27 -0.16
CA ALA A 75 19.62 -0.75 -1.04
C ALA A 75 19.13 -1.46 -2.31
N THR A 76 17.91 -1.99 -2.29
CA THR A 76 17.30 -2.76 -3.39
C THR A 76 16.26 -1.95 -4.17
N TYR A 77 16.17 -0.65 -3.94
CA TYR A 77 15.28 0.26 -4.69
C TYR A 77 15.60 0.25 -6.19
N GLN A 78 14.54 0.23 -7.01
CA GLN A 78 14.63 0.25 -8.47
C GLN A 78 13.84 1.44 -9.02
N TRP A 79 14.53 2.35 -9.70
CA TRP A 79 13.92 3.46 -10.42
C TRP A 79 13.75 3.07 -11.89
N GLU A 80 12.51 3.04 -12.35
CA GLU A 80 12.15 2.51 -13.67
C GLU A 80 11.40 3.56 -14.49
N ASN A 81 11.57 3.51 -15.82
CA ASN A 81 10.71 4.23 -16.76
C ASN A 81 9.74 3.25 -17.41
N ILE A 82 8.48 3.30 -17.00
CA ILE A 82 7.43 2.37 -17.44
C ILE A 82 6.31 3.18 -18.06
N TYR A 83 6.01 2.95 -19.33
CA TYR A 83 5.00 3.70 -20.09
C TYR A 83 5.19 5.24 -20.04
N GLY A 84 6.43 5.70 -19.90
CA GLY A 84 6.76 7.13 -19.78
C GLY A 84 6.68 7.68 -18.35
N TYR A 85 6.33 6.86 -17.36
CA TYR A 85 6.36 7.24 -15.95
C TYR A 85 7.71 6.84 -15.32
N GLU A 86 8.42 7.82 -14.79
CA GLU A 86 9.60 7.59 -13.94
C GLU A 86 9.15 7.35 -12.50
N VAL A 87 9.36 6.13 -12.00
CA VAL A 87 8.84 5.67 -10.71
C VAL A 87 9.85 4.81 -9.93
N LEU A 88 9.84 4.94 -8.62
CA LEU A 88 10.33 3.92 -7.70
C LEU A 88 9.36 2.75 -7.78
N TYR A 89 9.80 1.65 -8.36
CA TYR A 89 8.94 0.55 -8.73
C TYR A 89 8.61 -0.36 -7.54
N GLY A 90 7.33 -0.67 -7.42
CA GLY A 90 6.78 -1.76 -6.59
C GLY A 90 5.54 -2.27 -7.31
N GLY A 91 5.50 -3.56 -7.62
CA GLY A 91 4.50 -4.09 -8.57
C GLY A 91 3.05 -3.99 -8.08
N PRO A 92 2.72 -4.47 -6.87
CA PRO A 92 1.38 -4.33 -6.29
C PRO A 92 1.09 -2.92 -5.76
N LEU A 93 -0.14 -2.42 -5.96
CA LEU A 93 -0.54 -1.06 -5.50
C LEU A 93 -0.42 -0.86 -3.99
N PHE A 94 -0.63 -1.89 -3.17
CA PHE A 94 -0.58 -1.75 -1.72
C PHE A 94 0.79 -1.24 -1.21
N MET A 95 1.87 -1.53 -1.93
CA MET A 95 3.22 -1.03 -1.62
C MET A 95 3.32 0.49 -1.67
N HIS A 96 2.41 1.14 -2.41
CA HIS A 96 2.32 2.60 -2.60
C HIS A 96 1.17 3.24 -1.82
N GLN A 97 0.49 2.45 -0.98
CA GLN A 97 -0.71 2.87 -0.26
C GLN A 97 -0.58 2.65 1.26
N PHE A 98 -0.05 1.50 1.70
CA PHE A 98 -0.12 1.09 3.12
C PHE A 98 0.62 2.03 4.06
N SER A 99 1.90 2.31 3.79
CA SER A 99 2.65 3.31 4.58
C SER A 99 2.10 4.72 4.38
N HIS A 100 1.63 5.02 3.17
CA HIS A 100 1.12 6.35 2.80
C HIS A 100 -0.23 6.69 3.43
N ALA A 101 -0.99 5.71 3.90
CA ALA A 101 -2.22 5.97 4.66
C ALA A 101 -1.94 6.68 6.00
N TRP A 102 -0.74 6.47 6.54
CA TRP A 102 -0.34 6.99 7.83
C TRP A 102 0.69 8.10 7.72
N ILE A 103 1.67 7.98 6.82
CA ILE A 103 2.69 8.99 6.62
C ILE A 103 2.32 9.84 5.41
N ASP A 104 2.27 11.13 5.65
CA ASP A 104 2.14 12.11 4.59
C ASP A 104 3.49 12.35 3.92
N PHE A 105 3.67 11.78 2.73
CA PHE A 105 4.90 11.94 1.98
C PHE A 105 4.94 13.18 1.07
N ASP A 106 3.89 14.00 1.06
CA ASP A 106 3.79 15.19 0.21
C ASP A 106 4.88 16.21 0.60
N GLY A 107 5.79 16.47 -0.34
CA GLY A 107 6.87 17.44 -0.19
C GLY A 107 8.01 17.02 0.75
N ILE A 108 8.03 15.80 1.28
CA ILE A 108 9.16 15.26 2.05
C ILE A 108 9.91 14.21 1.25
N ARG A 109 11.24 14.21 1.34
CA ARG A 109 12.10 13.36 0.51
C ARG A 109 13.22 12.78 1.34
N ASP A 110 13.48 11.49 1.19
CA ASP A 110 14.68 10.82 1.71
C ASP A 110 15.87 11.05 0.76
N ALA A 111 17.00 10.37 0.99
CA ALA A 111 18.18 10.51 0.13
C ALA A 111 17.91 10.08 -1.31
N PHE A 112 17.24 8.94 -1.50
CA PHE A 112 16.98 8.39 -2.83
C PHE A 112 16.03 9.28 -3.63
N MET A 113 14.90 9.70 -3.04
CA MET A 113 13.92 10.53 -3.72
C MET A 113 14.44 11.93 -4.04
N ARG A 114 15.35 12.49 -3.22
CA ARG A 114 16.07 13.73 -3.57
C ARG A 114 16.92 13.57 -4.82
N GLU A 115 17.65 12.46 -4.97
CA GLU A 115 18.45 12.16 -6.16
C GLU A 115 17.58 12.12 -7.43
N LYS A 116 16.37 11.55 -7.32
CA LYS A 116 15.41 11.44 -8.42
C LYS A 116 14.54 12.68 -8.62
N ASN A 117 14.75 13.73 -7.82
CA ASN A 117 13.91 14.93 -7.79
C ASN A 117 12.40 14.63 -7.72
N SER A 118 12.02 13.64 -6.90
CA SER A 118 10.64 13.22 -6.67
C SER A 118 10.36 13.14 -5.17
N ASP A 119 9.11 12.89 -4.79
CA ASP A 119 8.74 12.40 -3.45
C ASP A 119 7.84 11.15 -3.60
N TYR A 120 7.55 10.50 -2.47
CA TYR A 120 6.75 9.26 -2.48
C TYR A 120 5.25 9.52 -2.75
N PHE A 121 4.75 10.74 -2.55
CA PHE A 121 3.36 11.09 -2.90
C PHE A 121 3.20 11.15 -4.43
N GLU A 122 4.07 11.90 -5.10
CA GLU A 122 4.12 11.98 -6.55
C GLU A 122 4.45 10.61 -7.18
N ASN A 123 5.31 9.81 -6.55
CA ASN A 123 5.56 8.44 -6.97
C ASN A 123 4.27 7.59 -6.96
N SER A 124 3.52 7.61 -5.85
CA SER A 124 2.26 6.86 -5.74
C SER A 124 1.21 7.34 -6.73
N ARG A 125 1.17 8.65 -7.04
CA ARG A 125 0.34 9.21 -8.11
C ARG A 125 0.71 8.60 -9.46
N ARG A 126 1.99 8.64 -9.85
CA ARG A 126 2.49 8.06 -11.11
C ARG A 126 2.22 6.56 -11.21
N VAL A 127 2.43 5.79 -10.13
CA VAL A 127 2.14 4.36 -10.12
C VAL A 127 0.64 4.08 -10.25
N THR A 128 -0.22 4.90 -9.65
CA THR A 128 -1.68 4.78 -9.84
C THR A 128 -2.06 4.98 -11.33
N TYR A 129 -1.48 5.98 -11.99
CA TYR A 129 -1.64 6.19 -13.43
C TYR A 129 -1.07 5.04 -14.28
N LEU A 130 0.11 4.53 -13.92
CA LEU A 130 0.74 3.37 -14.56
C LEU A 130 -0.18 2.15 -14.51
N HIS A 131 -0.83 1.86 -13.38
CA HIS A 131 -1.77 0.75 -13.26
C HIS A 131 -2.99 0.92 -14.17
N ARG A 132 -3.56 2.13 -14.26
CA ARG A 132 -4.63 2.44 -15.21
C ARG A 132 -4.17 2.22 -16.65
N ASP A 133 -2.98 2.70 -17.00
CA ASP A 133 -2.44 2.55 -18.36
C ASP A 133 -2.08 1.10 -18.69
N TYR A 134 -1.57 0.33 -17.74
CA TYR A 134 -1.36 -1.12 -17.92
C TYR A 134 -2.68 -1.82 -18.27
N ALA A 135 -3.76 -1.52 -17.55
CA ALA A 135 -5.08 -2.08 -17.84
C ALA A 135 -5.64 -1.59 -19.18
N ARG A 136 -5.37 -0.34 -19.57
CA ARG A 136 -5.75 0.18 -20.90
C ARG A 136 -5.02 -0.53 -22.04
N HIS A 137 -3.73 -0.84 -21.87
CA HIS A 137 -2.98 -1.63 -22.85
C HIS A 137 -3.40 -3.10 -22.87
N ASN A 138 -3.78 -3.66 -21.71
CA ASN A 138 -4.26 -5.02 -21.53
C ASN A 138 -3.42 -6.08 -22.30
N PRO A 139 -2.11 -6.19 -22.05
CA PRO A 139 -1.22 -7.04 -22.86
C PRO A 139 -1.64 -8.52 -22.87
N SER A 140 -2.25 -8.98 -21.76
CA SER A 140 -2.74 -10.34 -21.58
C SER A 140 -4.18 -10.55 -22.09
N GLY A 141 -4.88 -9.47 -22.46
CA GLY A 141 -6.26 -9.51 -22.94
C GLY A 141 -7.25 -10.03 -21.90
N TYR A 142 -7.12 -9.69 -20.62
CA TYR A 142 -8.09 -10.05 -19.58
C TYR A 142 -9.41 -9.29 -19.77
N GLY A 143 -10.52 -9.92 -19.40
CA GLY A 143 -11.85 -9.34 -19.54
C GLY A 143 -12.01 -8.10 -18.65
N GLY A 144 -12.68 -7.07 -19.18
CA GLY A 144 -13.03 -5.86 -18.44
C GLY A 144 -11.91 -4.83 -18.28
N TYR A 145 -10.64 -5.21 -18.40
CA TYR A 145 -9.49 -4.30 -18.23
C TYR A 145 -9.60 -3.07 -19.13
N GLY A 146 -9.36 -1.89 -18.54
CA GLY A 146 -9.42 -0.62 -19.24
C GLY A 146 -9.39 0.57 -18.28
N GLU A 147 -9.79 1.75 -18.75
CA GLU A 147 -9.78 2.98 -17.94
C GLU A 147 -10.69 2.90 -16.71
N GLY A 148 -11.79 2.15 -16.80
CA GLY A 148 -12.74 1.94 -15.71
C GLY A 148 -12.48 0.70 -14.85
N LEU A 149 -11.54 -0.16 -15.25
CA LEU A 149 -11.26 -1.42 -14.56
C LEU A 149 -9.76 -1.73 -14.55
N TRP A 150 -9.13 -1.46 -13.41
CA TRP A 150 -7.69 -1.59 -13.18
C TRP A 150 -7.44 -1.85 -11.70
N GLY A 151 -6.19 -1.84 -11.25
CA GLY A 151 -5.86 -1.97 -9.84
C GLY A 151 -5.48 -3.40 -9.46
N LEU A 152 -4.17 -3.65 -9.48
CA LEU A 152 -3.58 -4.93 -9.11
C LEU A 152 -2.91 -4.78 -7.76
N SER A 153 -3.30 -5.64 -6.83
CA SER A 153 -2.78 -5.67 -5.47
C SER A 153 -2.69 -7.10 -4.95
N ALA A 154 -2.14 -7.27 -3.75
CA ALA A 154 -2.20 -8.55 -3.07
C ALA A 154 -3.63 -8.85 -2.61
N GLY A 155 -4.06 -10.09 -2.78
CA GLY A 155 -5.40 -10.50 -2.39
C GLY A 155 -5.78 -11.87 -2.93
N ASP A 156 -7.01 -12.26 -2.64
CA ASP A 156 -7.59 -13.51 -3.12
C ASP A 156 -7.72 -13.55 -4.63
N GLY A 157 -7.94 -14.75 -5.13
CA GLY A 157 -8.18 -15.06 -6.52
C GLY A 157 -9.04 -16.30 -6.65
N PRO A 158 -9.47 -16.62 -7.89
CA PRO A 158 -10.46 -17.66 -8.14
C PRO A 158 -9.95 -19.09 -7.87
N GLY A 159 -8.66 -19.25 -7.52
CA GLY A 159 -8.05 -20.51 -7.13
C GLY A 159 -6.93 -20.95 -8.06
N ASN A 160 -6.21 -22.00 -7.65
CA ASN A 160 -5.05 -22.52 -8.37
C ASN A 160 -5.47 -23.47 -9.50
N PHE A 161 -5.79 -22.92 -10.67
CA PHE A 161 -6.16 -23.73 -11.84
C PHE A 161 -5.70 -23.10 -13.17
N ARG A 162 -5.74 -23.91 -14.23
CA ARG A 162 -5.54 -23.47 -15.61
C ARG A 162 -6.83 -23.60 -16.39
N ALA A 163 -7.08 -22.67 -17.30
CA ALA A 163 -8.22 -22.72 -18.20
C ALA A 163 -7.89 -22.16 -19.58
N GLN A 164 -8.54 -22.69 -20.61
CA GLN A 164 -8.57 -22.06 -21.93
C GLN A 164 -9.68 -21.00 -21.94
N ILE A 165 -9.30 -19.74 -22.15
CA ILE A 165 -10.20 -18.59 -22.26
C ILE A 165 -9.82 -17.82 -23.52
N GLU A 166 -10.79 -17.63 -24.43
CA GLU A 166 -10.57 -16.99 -25.73
C GLU A 166 -9.40 -17.62 -26.51
N ARG A 167 -9.31 -18.96 -26.47
CA ARG A 167 -8.25 -19.76 -27.12
C ARG A 167 -6.83 -19.49 -26.59
N ARG A 168 -6.70 -18.83 -25.43
CA ARG A 168 -5.43 -18.62 -24.72
C ARG A 168 -5.38 -19.45 -23.44
N PRO A 169 -4.27 -20.16 -23.17
CA PRO A 169 -4.07 -20.80 -21.88
C PRO A 169 -3.84 -19.74 -20.80
N ARG A 170 -4.68 -19.74 -19.76
CA ARG A 170 -4.57 -18.84 -18.61
C ARG A 170 -4.32 -19.63 -17.33
N LYS A 171 -3.49 -19.09 -16.44
CA LYS A 171 -3.25 -19.60 -15.09
C LYS A 171 -3.87 -18.62 -14.11
N PHE A 172 -4.64 -19.15 -13.16
CA PHE A 172 -5.21 -18.42 -12.05
C PHE A 172 -4.55 -18.85 -10.75
N SER A 173 -4.50 -17.93 -9.80
CA SER A 173 -3.98 -18.16 -8.46
C SER A 173 -5.10 -18.06 -7.43
N GLY A 174 -4.93 -18.70 -6.28
CA GLY A 174 -5.66 -18.36 -5.06
C GLY A 174 -5.17 -17.00 -4.56
N TYR A 175 -4.44 -16.98 -3.45
CA TYR A 175 -3.77 -15.77 -2.98
C TYR A 175 -2.53 -15.45 -3.84
N ALA A 176 -2.39 -14.20 -4.28
CA ALA A 176 -1.19 -13.72 -4.98
C ALA A 176 -0.98 -12.22 -4.78
N ALA A 177 0.29 -11.79 -4.73
CA ALA A 177 0.70 -10.39 -4.76
C ALA A 177 0.70 -9.86 -6.21
N ARG A 178 -0.48 -9.54 -6.75
CA ARG A 178 -0.63 -9.11 -8.14
C ARG A 178 -0.09 -7.70 -8.34
N GLY A 179 0.54 -7.46 -9.48
CA GLY A 179 1.22 -6.20 -9.74
C GLY A 179 1.46 -5.92 -11.21
N ALA A 180 1.50 -4.63 -11.56
CA ALA A 180 1.72 -4.17 -12.93
C ALA A 180 3.10 -3.52 -13.09
N PRO A 181 3.77 -3.63 -14.25
CA PRO A 181 3.45 -4.53 -15.37
C PRO A 181 4.21 -5.86 -15.27
N PHE A 182 5.18 -5.98 -14.34
CA PHE A 182 6.09 -7.13 -14.25
C PHE A 182 5.71 -8.15 -13.17
N GLY A 183 4.67 -7.86 -12.39
CA GLY A 183 4.15 -8.77 -11.36
C GLY A 183 3.23 -9.85 -11.93
N PRO A 184 2.76 -10.79 -11.10
CA PRO A 184 1.74 -11.73 -11.53
C PRO A 184 0.43 -10.99 -11.84
N ASP A 185 -0.17 -11.35 -12.96
CA ASP A 185 -1.47 -10.88 -13.41
C ASP A 185 -2.27 -12.10 -13.90
N ASP A 186 -3.46 -12.31 -13.33
CA ASP A 186 -4.41 -13.33 -13.74
C ASP A 186 -5.80 -12.76 -14.07
N GLY A 187 -5.90 -11.45 -14.30
CA GLY A 187 -7.17 -10.76 -14.57
C GLY A 187 -7.97 -10.41 -13.32
N THR A 188 -7.47 -10.72 -12.13
CA THR A 188 -8.14 -10.40 -10.86
C THR A 188 -7.77 -9.00 -10.40
N ILE A 189 -8.78 -8.18 -10.14
CA ILE A 189 -8.67 -6.79 -9.70
C ILE A 189 -8.96 -6.69 -8.21
N ALA A 190 -8.24 -5.82 -7.52
CA ALA A 190 -8.50 -5.43 -6.14
C ALA A 190 -9.28 -4.10 -6.11
N PRO A 191 -10.62 -4.12 -6.01
CA PRO A 191 -11.45 -2.92 -6.20
C PRO A 191 -11.23 -1.84 -5.13
N TRP A 192 -10.88 -2.26 -3.91
CA TRP A 192 -10.54 -1.36 -2.80
C TRP A 192 -9.35 -0.44 -3.12
N SER A 193 -8.48 -0.84 -4.05
CA SER A 193 -7.30 -0.06 -4.43
C SER A 193 -7.64 1.30 -5.05
N TYR A 194 -8.82 1.47 -5.65
CA TYR A 194 -9.25 2.77 -6.16
C TYR A 194 -9.43 3.78 -5.03
N LEU A 195 -10.12 3.38 -3.97
CA LEU A 195 -10.39 4.20 -2.80
C LEU A 195 -9.09 4.48 -2.03
N ALA A 196 -8.22 3.48 -1.91
CA ALA A 196 -6.89 3.62 -1.32
C ALA A 196 -5.94 4.54 -2.12
N SER A 197 -6.25 4.85 -3.39
CA SER A 197 -5.48 5.80 -4.21
C SER A 197 -6.14 7.17 -4.36
N LEU A 198 -7.28 7.43 -3.72
CA LEU A 198 -8.01 8.70 -3.84
C LEU A 198 -7.19 9.95 -3.53
N PRO A 199 -6.32 9.99 -2.50
CA PRO A 199 -5.51 11.17 -2.25
C PRO A 199 -4.51 11.49 -3.38
N PHE A 200 -4.08 10.48 -4.13
CA PHE A 200 -3.03 10.64 -5.14
C PHE A 200 -3.57 11.01 -6.52
N ALA A 201 -4.68 10.38 -6.95
CA ALA A 201 -5.21 10.55 -8.31
C ALA A 201 -6.75 10.45 -8.35
N PRO A 202 -7.48 11.33 -7.64
CA PRO A 202 -8.94 11.27 -7.56
C PRO A 202 -9.62 11.33 -8.93
N GLU A 203 -9.02 12.01 -9.89
CA GLU A 203 -9.52 12.20 -11.25
C GLU A 203 -9.56 10.91 -12.09
N ILE A 204 -8.82 9.85 -11.72
CA ILE A 204 -8.93 8.52 -12.35
C ILE A 204 -9.60 7.50 -11.42
N CYS A 205 -9.46 7.65 -10.11
CA CYS A 205 -10.08 6.77 -9.12
C CYS A 205 -11.61 6.94 -9.07
N LEU A 206 -12.13 8.17 -9.08
CA LEU A 206 -13.57 8.42 -8.99
C LEU A 206 -14.33 7.93 -10.23
N PRO A 207 -13.86 8.16 -11.48
CA PRO A 207 -14.48 7.54 -12.65
C PRO A 207 -14.44 6.01 -12.63
N ALA A 208 -13.32 5.40 -12.21
CA ALA A 208 -13.22 3.94 -12.09
C ALA A 208 -14.21 3.37 -11.05
N LEU A 209 -14.38 4.06 -9.92
CA LEU A 209 -15.37 3.69 -8.91
C LEU A 209 -16.81 3.79 -9.43
N ARG A 210 -17.14 4.85 -10.19
CA ARG A 210 -18.46 5.00 -10.83
C ARG A 210 -18.69 3.88 -11.85
N HIS A 211 -17.67 3.58 -12.66
CA HIS A 211 -17.71 2.46 -13.61
C HIS A 211 -17.96 1.13 -12.91
N LEU A 212 -17.24 0.85 -11.82
CA LEU A 212 -17.43 -0.35 -11.01
C LEU A 212 -18.87 -0.44 -10.50
N ARG A 213 -19.41 0.64 -9.93
CA ARG A 213 -20.79 0.68 -9.43
C ARG A 213 -21.84 0.47 -10.53
N GLU A 214 -21.60 0.99 -11.74
CA GLU A 214 -22.54 0.90 -12.86
C GLU A 214 -22.48 -0.45 -13.58
N ARG A 215 -21.29 -1.04 -13.73
CA ARG A 215 -21.07 -2.25 -14.53
C ARG A 215 -20.96 -3.52 -13.70
N HIS A 216 -20.57 -3.40 -12.44
CA HIS A 216 -20.35 -4.50 -11.51
C HIS A 216 -20.90 -4.15 -10.10
N PRO A 217 -22.19 -3.76 -9.98
CA PRO A 217 -22.78 -3.36 -8.69
C PRO A 217 -22.63 -4.43 -7.60
N GLU A 218 -22.58 -5.71 -7.97
CA GLU A 218 -22.38 -6.86 -7.09
C GLU A 218 -21.01 -6.91 -6.41
N VAL A 219 -20.02 -6.17 -6.90
CA VAL A 219 -18.68 -6.06 -6.29
C VAL A 219 -18.72 -5.14 -5.08
N ILE A 220 -19.78 -4.35 -4.88
CA ILE A 220 -19.93 -3.44 -3.74
C ILE A 220 -21.01 -4.00 -2.83
N ASP A 221 -20.62 -4.55 -1.67
CA ASP A 221 -21.55 -5.13 -0.70
C ASP A 221 -21.57 -4.32 0.60
N GLY A 222 -22.65 -3.57 0.81
CA GLY A 222 -22.89 -2.88 2.09
C GLY A 222 -21.76 -1.95 2.53
N PHE A 223 -21.21 -1.17 1.59
CA PHE A 223 -20.04 -0.29 1.75
C PHE A 223 -18.68 -0.99 1.90
N ARG A 224 -18.62 -2.30 1.66
CA ARG A 224 -17.39 -3.08 1.66
C ARG A 224 -16.98 -3.46 0.25
N MET A 225 -15.71 -3.76 0.07
CA MET A 225 -15.14 -4.22 -1.19
C MET A 225 -14.43 -5.56 -1.00
N PRO A 226 -14.71 -6.56 -1.84
CA PRO A 226 -14.08 -7.86 -1.73
C PRO A 226 -12.57 -7.74 -1.96
N SER A 227 -11.81 -8.69 -1.42
CA SER A 227 -10.35 -8.75 -1.62
C SER A 227 -9.96 -8.74 -3.10
N GLY A 228 -10.78 -9.35 -3.95
CA GLY A 228 -10.67 -9.21 -5.40
C GLY A 228 -11.90 -9.72 -6.15
N PHE A 229 -11.96 -9.37 -7.43
CA PHE A 229 -12.92 -9.92 -8.38
C PHE A 229 -12.28 -10.11 -9.76
N ASN A 230 -12.80 -11.04 -10.56
CA ASN A 230 -12.26 -11.40 -11.86
C ASN A 230 -13.40 -11.59 -12.88
N PRO A 231 -13.70 -10.56 -13.69
CA PRO A 231 -14.77 -10.63 -14.70
C PRO A 231 -14.37 -11.45 -15.94
N THR A 232 -13.08 -11.79 -16.11
CA THR A 232 -12.64 -12.72 -17.19
C THR A 232 -13.33 -14.08 -17.08
N LEU A 233 -13.78 -14.44 -15.88
CA LEU A 233 -14.45 -15.70 -15.59
C LEU A 233 -15.98 -15.65 -15.73
N ALA A 234 -16.54 -14.52 -16.19
CA ALA A 234 -17.98 -14.36 -16.40
C ALA A 234 -18.58 -15.44 -17.31
N ASN A 235 -19.78 -15.90 -16.97
CA ASN A 235 -20.57 -16.90 -17.72
C ASN A 235 -19.89 -18.27 -17.91
N ARG A 236 -18.84 -18.57 -17.15
CA ARG A 236 -18.16 -19.87 -17.18
C ARG A 236 -18.91 -20.86 -16.28
N ARG A 237 -18.91 -22.15 -16.61
CA ARG A 237 -19.68 -23.21 -15.87
C ARG A 237 -19.58 -23.18 -14.33
N LYS A 238 -18.45 -22.74 -13.75
CA LYS A 238 -18.23 -22.66 -12.30
C LYS A 238 -18.50 -21.28 -11.68
N PHE A 239 -18.80 -20.28 -12.51
CA PHE A 239 -18.85 -18.86 -12.12
C PHE A 239 -20.14 -18.23 -12.65
N GLY A 240 -20.59 -17.17 -11.98
CA GLY A 240 -21.82 -16.47 -12.36
C GLY A 240 -21.66 -15.56 -13.58
N PRO A 241 -22.72 -14.81 -13.95
CA PRO A 241 -22.64 -13.78 -14.99
C PRO A 241 -21.61 -12.69 -14.67
N SER A 242 -21.32 -12.48 -13.40
CA SER A 242 -20.34 -11.52 -12.87
C SER A 242 -18.90 -12.04 -12.83
N GLY A 243 -18.68 -13.31 -13.14
CA GLY A 243 -17.39 -13.97 -12.99
C GLY A 243 -17.12 -14.43 -11.56
N TRP A 244 -15.90 -14.25 -11.09
CA TRP A 244 -15.52 -14.59 -9.72
C TRP A 244 -15.43 -13.33 -8.87
N ILE A 245 -15.95 -13.39 -7.65
CA ILE A 245 -15.86 -12.33 -6.63
C ILE A 245 -15.44 -13.04 -5.35
N SER A 246 -14.47 -12.49 -4.60
CA SER A 246 -14.11 -13.06 -3.31
C SER A 246 -15.26 -12.90 -2.32
N ASP A 247 -15.55 -13.94 -1.56
CA ASP A 247 -16.45 -13.86 -0.41
C ASP A 247 -15.78 -13.15 0.79
N ALA A 248 -14.45 -12.95 0.74
CA ALA A 248 -13.66 -12.40 1.83
C ALA A 248 -13.50 -10.88 1.75
N HIS A 249 -13.66 -10.25 2.91
CA HIS A 249 -13.38 -8.85 3.19
C HIS A 249 -12.34 -8.79 4.31
N TYR A 250 -11.19 -8.16 4.04
CA TYR A 250 -10.07 -8.14 4.99
C TYR A 250 -9.96 -6.79 5.67
N GLY A 251 -9.70 -6.78 6.98
CA GLY A 251 -9.54 -5.53 7.74
C GLY A 251 -8.41 -4.63 7.25
N LEU A 252 -7.37 -5.20 6.62
CA LEU A 252 -6.30 -4.41 5.99
C LEU A 252 -6.76 -3.71 4.70
N ASP A 253 -7.64 -4.34 3.92
CA ASP A 253 -8.21 -3.78 2.68
C ASP A 253 -9.27 -2.71 3.02
N GLU A 254 -10.18 -3.02 3.94
CA GLU A 254 -11.24 -2.09 4.37
C GLU A 254 -10.69 -0.94 5.21
N GLY A 255 -9.72 -1.22 6.09
CA GLY A 255 -9.12 -0.22 6.96
C GLY A 255 -8.44 0.88 6.16
N ILE A 256 -7.66 0.50 5.14
CA ILE A 256 -6.99 1.51 4.30
C ILE A 256 -7.98 2.35 3.49
N VAL A 257 -9.10 1.76 3.03
CA VAL A 257 -10.15 2.49 2.32
C VAL A 257 -10.66 3.65 3.17
N VAL A 258 -10.99 3.39 4.44
CA VAL A 258 -11.48 4.44 5.36
C VAL A 258 -10.43 5.52 5.58
N LEU A 259 -9.18 5.13 5.88
CA LEU A 259 -8.09 6.08 6.13
C LEU A 259 -7.83 6.98 4.92
N MET A 260 -7.82 6.41 3.71
CA MET A 260 -7.49 7.15 2.49
C MET A 260 -8.64 8.01 1.98
N ILE A 261 -9.89 7.60 2.20
CA ILE A 261 -11.05 8.49 1.98
C ILE A 261 -10.94 9.71 2.88
N GLU A 262 -10.63 9.53 4.18
CA GLU A 262 -10.57 10.65 5.10
C GLU A 262 -9.35 11.54 4.83
N ASN A 263 -8.20 10.97 4.49
CA ASN A 263 -7.04 11.75 4.06
C ASN A 263 -7.32 12.56 2.79
N HIS A 264 -8.08 12.01 1.84
CA HIS A 264 -8.49 12.75 0.65
C HIS A 264 -9.43 13.92 0.99
N ARG A 265 -10.35 13.74 1.94
CA ARG A 265 -11.37 14.75 2.30
C ARG A 265 -10.83 15.87 3.17
N THR A 266 -10.07 15.52 4.22
CA THR A 266 -9.71 16.44 5.30
C THR A 266 -8.25 16.39 5.69
N ARG A 267 -7.50 15.39 5.23
CA ARG A 267 -6.11 15.09 5.66
C ARG A 267 -5.98 14.72 7.15
N LEU A 268 -7.08 14.36 7.82
CA LEU A 268 -7.11 14.14 9.27
C LEU A 268 -6.00 13.21 9.78
N ILE A 269 -5.84 12.03 9.17
CA ILE A 269 -4.85 11.05 9.65
C ILE A 269 -3.44 11.57 9.43
N TRP A 270 -3.17 12.18 8.27
CA TRP A 270 -1.90 12.82 7.99
C TRP A 270 -1.57 13.95 8.97
N ASP A 271 -2.51 14.86 9.25
CA ASP A 271 -2.26 15.96 10.18
C ASP A 271 -2.02 15.46 11.61
N LEU A 272 -2.75 14.43 12.05
CA LEU A 272 -2.48 13.75 13.32
C LEU A 272 -1.07 13.14 13.34
N MET A 273 -0.68 12.41 12.29
CA MET A 273 0.61 11.72 12.23
C MET A 273 1.79 12.68 12.06
N ARG A 274 1.61 13.81 11.38
CA ARG A 274 2.58 14.92 11.27
C ARG A 274 2.93 15.54 12.62
N SER A 275 1.98 15.48 13.57
CA SER A 275 2.16 15.98 14.95
C SER A 275 2.89 14.98 15.87
N SER A 276 2.99 13.71 15.47
CA SER A 276 3.60 12.65 16.29
C SER A 276 5.13 12.83 16.38
N PRO A 277 5.70 12.97 17.59
CA PRO A 277 7.14 13.12 17.76
C PRO A 277 7.91 11.88 17.27
N HIS A 278 7.33 10.68 17.42
CA HIS A 278 7.95 9.43 16.95
C HIS A 278 8.05 9.39 15.42
N ILE A 279 6.97 9.77 14.71
CA ILE A 279 6.98 9.81 13.25
C ILE A 279 8.01 10.81 12.72
N ARG A 280 8.05 12.01 13.30
CA ARG A 280 9.02 13.05 12.93
C ARG A 280 10.45 12.59 13.19
N HIS A 281 10.71 12.03 14.38
CA HIS A 281 12.04 11.55 14.75
C HIS A 281 12.52 10.43 13.82
N GLY A 282 11.64 9.46 13.54
CA GLY A 282 11.93 8.35 12.64
C GLY A 282 12.20 8.78 11.20
N LEU A 283 11.38 9.69 10.66
CA LEU A 283 11.60 10.27 9.33
C LEU A 283 12.94 11.01 9.24
N CYS A 284 13.25 11.85 10.24
CA CYS A 284 14.55 12.54 10.30
C CYS A 284 15.72 11.54 10.35
N LYS A 285 15.61 10.48 11.17
CA LYS A 285 16.62 9.41 11.24
C LYS A 285 16.78 8.65 9.93
N ALA A 286 15.69 8.41 9.21
CA ALA A 286 15.69 7.83 7.86
C ALA A 286 16.19 8.82 6.78
N GLY A 287 16.59 10.03 7.16
CA GLY A 287 17.16 11.02 6.25
C GLY A 287 16.12 11.79 5.42
N PHE A 288 14.84 11.75 5.82
CA PHE A 288 13.81 12.60 5.22
C PHE A 288 14.01 14.07 5.59
N SER A 289 13.71 14.96 4.66
CA SER A 289 13.69 16.41 4.86
C SER A 289 12.74 17.10 3.88
N GLY A 290 12.53 18.41 4.06
CA GLY A 290 11.63 19.21 3.23
C GLY A 290 10.22 19.35 3.82
N GLY A 291 9.32 19.94 3.03
CA GLY A 291 7.88 20.03 3.30
C GLY A 291 7.50 20.40 4.74
N TRP A 292 6.48 19.70 5.25
CA TRP A 292 5.95 19.86 6.60
C TRP A 292 6.95 19.42 7.70
N LEU A 293 7.92 18.55 7.36
CA LEU A 293 8.90 18.05 8.32
C LEU A 293 9.90 19.14 8.76
N SER A 294 10.07 20.18 7.94
CA SER A 294 10.95 21.33 8.23
C SER A 294 10.30 22.38 9.14
N GLN A 295 8.98 22.32 9.32
CA GLN A 295 8.23 23.22 10.20
C GLN A 295 8.21 22.68 11.63
N PRO A 296 8.13 23.51 12.69
CA PRO A 296 7.90 23.01 14.05
C PRO A 296 6.63 22.16 14.11
N ALA A 297 6.58 21.15 14.98
CA ALA A 297 5.35 20.39 15.19
C ALA A 297 4.25 21.37 15.65
N SER A 298 3.15 21.46 14.89
CA SER A 298 2.01 22.29 15.28
C SER A 298 1.42 21.75 16.57
N THR A 299 1.23 22.62 17.57
CA THR A 299 0.46 22.26 18.78
C THR A 299 -0.94 21.84 18.34
N PRO A 300 -1.50 20.72 18.84
CA PRO A 300 -2.86 20.32 18.47
C PRO A 300 -3.82 21.49 18.68
N ARG A 301 -4.69 21.76 17.70
CA ARG A 301 -5.76 22.75 17.87
C ARG A 301 -6.55 22.34 19.11
N LYS A 302 -6.52 23.19 20.14
CA LYS A 302 -7.57 23.18 21.16
C LYS A 302 -8.81 23.67 20.44
N ASP A 303 -9.67 22.75 20.02
CA ASP A 303 -11.02 23.15 19.63
C ASP A 303 -11.63 23.87 20.83
N PRO A 304 -12.14 25.11 20.66
CA PRO A 304 -12.92 25.74 21.72
C PRO A 304 -14.23 24.97 21.85
N CYS A 305 -14.60 24.63 23.08
CA CYS A 305 -15.90 24.08 23.45
C CYS A 305 -17.06 24.79 22.74
#